data_AF-A0A3C1YKD4-F1
#
_entry.id   AF-A0A3C1YKD4-F1
#
_cell.length_a   1.000
_cell.length_b   1.000
_cell.length_c   1.000
_cell.angle_alpha   90.00
_cell.angle_beta   90.00
_cell.angle_gamma   90.00
#
_symmetry.space_group_name_H-M   'P 1'
#
loop_
_entity.id
_entity.type
_entity.pdbx_description
1 polymer ?
#
loop_
_entity_poly.entity_id
_entity_poly.type
_entity_poly.pdbx_seq_one_letter_code
_entity_poly.pdbx_strand_id
1 'polypeptide(L)'
;MTYFSLALATIPVLVFLAAQDLKERMIYSFPVLFLSGAWAAHSVILYKDNPIFVITAWSATIALFTAYKISGMWGDGDSDMWLLFTGIILSTFELKNMLQFGFVVCILLVGVQGIALIAGLIEAAIKKRKLDRHSDIAVVPGFAMILIMVILYGISREVSII
;
A
#
# COMPACT_ATOMS: atom_id res chain seq x y z
N MET A 1 -5.09 -20.07 1.50
CA MET A 1 -6.25 -19.82 2.40
C MET A 1 -6.11 -18.51 3.17
N THR A 2 -5.08 -18.32 4.00
CA THR A 2 -4.88 -17.07 4.78
C THR A 2 -4.72 -15.84 3.88
N TYR A 3 -3.91 -15.92 2.81
CA TYR A 3 -3.75 -14.83 1.84
C TYR A 3 -5.09 -14.43 1.21
N PHE A 4 -5.88 -15.40 0.76
CA PHE A 4 -7.19 -15.15 0.16
C PHE A 4 -8.17 -14.45 1.12
N SER A 5 -8.21 -14.86 2.39
CA SER A 5 -9.04 -14.20 3.41
C SER A 5 -8.61 -12.75 3.66
N LEU A 6 -7.30 -12.51 3.75
CA LEU A 6 -6.76 -11.15 3.88
C LEU A 6 -7.07 -10.29 2.64
N ALA A 7 -6.93 -10.86 1.45
CA ALA A 7 -7.29 -10.22 0.19
C ALA A 7 -8.76 -9.81 0.15
N LEU A 8 -9.67 -10.72 0.50
CA LEU A 8 -11.12 -10.49 0.51
C LEU A 8 -11.51 -9.37 1.50
N ALA A 9 -10.83 -9.28 2.64
CA ALA A 9 -11.04 -8.20 3.61
C ALA A 9 -10.42 -6.86 3.15
N THR A 10 -9.27 -6.91 2.47
CA THR A 10 -8.48 -5.72 2.13
C THR A 10 -9.02 -4.98 0.91
N ILE A 11 -9.44 -5.69 -0.14
CA ILE A 11 -9.91 -5.05 -1.39
C ILE A 11 -11.09 -4.08 -1.14
N PRO A 12 -12.16 -4.44 -0.41
CA PRO A 12 -13.27 -3.52 -0.14
C PRO A 12 -12.83 -2.28 0.64
N VAL A 13 -11.90 -2.45 1.60
CA VAL A 13 -11.35 -1.34 2.39
C VAL A 13 -10.54 -0.40 1.50
N LEU A 14 -9.70 -0.92 0.61
CA LEU A 14 -8.94 -0.10 -0.35
C LEU A 14 -9.85 0.71 -1.28
N VAL A 15 -10.91 0.09 -1.81
CA VAL A 15 -11.90 0.77 -2.66
C VAL A 15 -12.62 1.88 -1.89
N PHE A 16 -13.05 1.59 -0.66
CA PHE A 16 -13.71 2.57 0.20
C PHE A 16 -12.78 3.76 0.51
N LEU A 17 -11.53 3.49 0.90
CA LEU A 17 -10.56 4.55 1.23
C LEU A 17 -10.22 5.42 0.02
N ALA A 18 -10.03 4.84 -1.17
CA ALA A 18 -9.81 5.60 -2.39
C ALA A 18 -11.00 6.52 -2.73
N ALA A 19 -12.23 6.01 -2.56
CA ALA A 19 -13.43 6.81 -2.79
C ALA A 19 -13.57 7.95 -1.76
N GLN A 20 -13.28 7.68 -0.49
CA GLN A 20 -13.33 8.69 0.57
C GLN A 20 -12.26 9.76 0.41
N ASP A 21 -11.04 9.38 0.03
CA ASP A 21 -9.95 10.33 -0.21
C ASP A 21 -10.30 11.28 -1.37
N LEU A 22 -10.84 10.77 -2.48
CA LEU A 22 -11.29 11.60 -3.61
C LEU A 22 -12.47 12.52 -3.28
N LYS A 23 -13.37 12.07 -2.39
CA LYS A 23 -14.60 12.80 -2.05
C LYS A 23 -14.34 13.87 -0.99
N GLU A 24 -13.73 13.48 0.12
CA GLU A 24 -13.68 14.25 1.37
C GLU A 24 -12.25 14.44 1.91
N ARG A 25 -11.22 13.88 1.25
CA ARG A 25 -9.82 13.92 1.71
C ARG A 25 -9.65 13.36 3.12
N MET A 26 -10.48 12.37 3.45
CA MET A 26 -10.47 11.67 4.73
C MET A 26 -10.05 10.23 4.53
N ILE A 27 -9.10 9.80 5.35
CA ILE A 27 -8.56 8.45 5.34
C ILE A 27 -8.76 7.86 6.75
N TYR A 28 -9.42 6.71 6.83
CA TYR A 28 -9.63 6.04 8.11
C TYR A 28 -8.42 5.17 8.46
N SER A 29 -7.61 5.61 9.42
CA SER A 29 -6.41 4.90 9.88
C SER A 29 -6.69 3.54 10.50
N PHE A 30 -7.77 3.40 11.29
CA PHE A 30 -8.07 2.18 12.03
C PHE A 30 -8.13 0.90 11.16
N PRO A 31 -8.95 0.83 10.09
CA PRO A 31 -9.00 -0.36 9.24
C PRO A 31 -7.67 -0.62 8.53
N VAL A 32 -6.91 0.42 8.15
CA VAL A 32 -5.61 0.28 7.48
C VAL A 32 -4.57 -0.32 8.42
N LEU A 33 -4.47 0.19 9.65
CA LEU A 33 -3.51 -0.29 10.64
C LEU A 33 -3.82 -1.72 11.08
N PHE A 34 -5.11 -2.04 11.27
CA PHE A 34 -5.54 -3.39 11.61
C PHE A 34 -5.15 -4.40 10.50
N LEU A 35 -5.46 -4.07 9.25
CA LEU A 35 -5.06 -4.90 8.11
C LEU A 35 -3.53 -4.98 7.96
N SER A 36 -2.81 -3.88 8.19
CA SER A 36 -1.34 -3.86 8.16
C SER A 36 -0.76 -4.86 9.16
N GLY A 37 -1.29 -4.91 10.38
CA GLY A 37 -0.88 -5.89 11.38
C GLY A 37 -1.17 -7.34 10.95
N ALA A 38 -2.32 -7.58 10.32
CA ALA A 38 -2.68 -8.91 9.83
C ALA A 38 -1.77 -9.37 8.67
N TRP A 39 -1.47 -8.48 7.71
CA TRP A 39 -0.52 -8.73 6.64
C TRP A 39 0.91 -8.88 7.16
N ALA A 40 1.30 -8.12 8.20
CA ALA A 40 2.59 -8.28 8.87
C ALA A 40 2.73 -9.67 9.48
N ALA A 41 1.75 -10.10 10.27
CA ALA A 41 1.73 -11.44 10.85
C ALA A 41 1.83 -12.53 9.77
N HIS A 42 1.08 -12.37 8.67
CA HIS A 42 1.15 -13.31 7.55
C HIS A 42 2.55 -13.35 6.90
N SER A 43 3.16 -12.20 6.65
CA SER A 43 4.51 -12.11 6.07
C SER A 43 5.58 -12.77 6.96
N VAL A 44 5.50 -12.61 8.28
CA VAL A 44 6.43 -13.24 9.23
C VAL A 44 6.32 -14.76 9.16
N ILE A 45 5.10 -15.30 9.04
CA ILE A 45 4.88 -16.74 8.88
C ILE A 45 5.46 -17.23 7.54
N LEU A 46 5.30 -16.45 6.46
CA LEU A 46 5.83 -16.79 5.13
C LEU A 46 7.36 -16.89 5.13
N TYR A 47 8.04 -15.98 5.82
CA TYR A 47 9.50 -15.91 5.90
C TYR A 47 10.09 -16.57 7.16
N LYS A 48 9.42 -17.57 7.73
CA LYS A 48 9.91 -18.28 8.94
C LYS A 48 11.34 -18.82 8.79
N ASP A 49 11.74 -19.20 7.58
CA ASP A 49 13.05 -19.77 7.26
C ASP A 49 14.11 -18.67 6.96
N ASN A 50 13.69 -17.41 6.84
CA ASN A 50 14.56 -16.25 6.69
C ASN A 50 14.09 -15.08 7.57
N PRO A 51 14.13 -15.23 8.91
CA PRO A 51 13.57 -14.25 9.84
C PRO A 51 14.34 -12.91 9.82
N ILE A 52 15.65 -12.94 9.55
CA ILE A 52 16.49 -11.74 9.50
C ILE A 52 16.00 -10.81 8.39
N PHE A 53 15.68 -11.35 7.22
CA PHE A 53 15.18 -10.56 6.09
C PHE A 53 13.87 -9.84 6.44
N VAL A 54 12.86 -10.58 6.91
CA VAL A 54 11.53 -10.01 7.20
C VAL A 54 11.58 -9.00 8.35
N ILE A 55 12.38 -9.25 9.39
CA ILE A 55 12.58 -8.31 10.50
C ILE A 55 13.26 -7.04 9.99
N THR A 56 14.28 -7.16 9.13
CA THR A 56 14.97 -6.00 8.56
C THR A 56 14.04 -5.19 7.66
N ALA A 57 13.24 -5.85 6.83
CA ALA A 57 12.25 -5.20 5.97
C ALA A 57 11.21 -4.42 6.79
N TRP A 58 10.62 -5.03 7.81
CA TRP A 58 9.67 -4.36 8.70
C TRP A 58 10.32 -3.23 9.52
N SER A 59 11.55 -3.42 10.01
CA SER A 59 12.26 -2.38 10.75
C SER A 59 12.54 -1.16 9.88
N ALA A 60 13.01 -1.35 8.65
CA ALA A 60 13.21 -0.28 7.68
C ALA A 60 11.88 0.43 7.33
N THR A 61 10.81 -0.35 7.16
CA THR A 61 9.48 0.16 6.86
C THR A 61 8.93 1.03 8.00
N ILE A 62 9.05 0.57 9.25
CA ILE A 62 8.61 1.30 10.44
C ILE A 62 9.45 2.57 10.62
N ALA A 63 10.77 2.50 10.40
CA ALA A 63 11.63 3.68 10.47
C ALA A 63 11.20 4.75 9.46
N LEU A 64 10.89 4.35 8.22
CA LEU A 64 10.36 5.26 7.19
C LEU A 64 8.97 5.78 7.54
N PHE A 65 8.07 4.92 8.03
CA PHE A 65 6.76 5.34 8.53
C PHE A 65 6.88 6.43 9.59
N THR A 66 7.72 6.22 10.61
CA THR A 66 7.97 7.20 11.66
C THR A 66 8.59 8.48 11.11
N ALA A 67 9.55 8.38 10.18
CA ALA A 67 10.15 9.54 9.55
C ALA A 67 9.12 10.37 8.75
N TYR A 68 8.25 9.72 7.98
CA TYR A 68 7.19 10.39 7.22
C TYR A 68 6.17 11.06 8.15
N LYS A 69 5.82 10.41 9.26
CA LYS A 69 4.90 10.95 10.25
C LYS A 69 5.46 12.15 11.01
N ILE A 70 6.73 12.09 11.42
CA ILE A 70 7.39 13.20 12.14
C ILE A 70 7.63 14.39 11.21
N SER A 71 8.03 14.14 9.96
CA SER A 71 8.34 15.20 9.00
C SER A 71 7.09 15.87 8.41
N GLY A 72 5.91 15.26 8.57
CA GLY A 72 4.68 15.72 7.92
C GLY A 72 4.76 15.72 6.39
N MET A 73 5.67 14.93 5.82
CA MET A 73 5.87 14.88 4.37
C MET A 73 4.64 14.33 3.65
N TRP A 74 3.95 13.38 4.28
CA TRP A 74 2.72 12.75 3.79
C TRP A 74 1.58 13.03 4.78
N GLY A 75 0.34 13.04 4.30
CA GLY A 75 -0.82 13.15 5.18
C GLY A 75 -0.84 11.98 6.18
N ASP A 76 -1.39 12.21 7.37
CA ASP A 76 -1.38 11.21 8.46
C ASP A 76 -1.91 9.85 7.99
N GLY A 77 -2.98 9.82 7.19
CA GLY A 77 -3.54 8.59 6.63
C GLY A 77 -2.75 7.97 5.47
N ASP A 78 -1.98 8.76 4.72
CA ASP A 78 -1.12 8.24 3.63
C ASP A 78 0.04 7.43 4.21
N SER A 79 0.56 7.87 5.37
CA SER A 79 1.61 7.16 6.08
C SER A 79 1.14 5.78 6.56
N ASP A 80 -0.13 5.61 6.90
CA ASP A 80 -0.66 4.29 7.29
C ASP A 80 -0.73 3.34 6.09
N MET A 81 -1.02 3.85 4.90
CA MET A 81 -1.04 3.06 3.65
C MET A 81 0.33 2.46 3.31
N TRP A 82 1.42 3.10 3.73
CA TRP A 82 2.78 2.58 3.56
C TRP A 82 3.02 1.27 4.33
N LEU A 83 2.45 1.13 5.52
CA LEU A 83 2.53 -0.11 6.31
C LEU A 83 1.76 -1.24 5.62
N LEU A 84 0.55 -0.96 5.17
CA LEU A 84 -0.30 -1.91 4.45
C LEU A 84 0.38 -2.35 3.14
N PHE A 85 0.96 -1.40 2.41
CA PHE A 85 1.68 -1.62 1.18
C PHE A 85 2.84 -2.62 1.35
N THR A 86 3.63 -2.44 2.40
CA THR A 86 4.74 -3.33 2.73
C THR A 86 4.27 -4.73 3.06
N GLY A 87 3.25 -4.86 3.91
CA GLY A 87 2.72 -6.16 4.32
C GLY A 87 2.19 -6.99 3.15
N ILE A 88 1.50 -6.34 2.21
CA ILE A 88 1.02 -6.98 0.98
C ILE A 88 2.21 -7.40 0.11
N ILE A 89 3.19 -6.53 -0.16
CA ILE A 89 4.36 -6.89 -0.99
C ILE A 89 5.10 -8.10 -0.44
N LEU A 90 5.42 -8.10 0.85
CA LEU A 90 6.13 -9.21 1.48
C LEU A 90 5.31 -10.50 1.41
N SER A 91 3.99 -10.41 1.54
CA SER A 91 3.11 -11.58 1.49
C SER A 91 2.81 -12.07 0.06
N THR A 92 2.97 -11.21 -0.94
CA THR A 92 2.69 -11.55 -2.34
C THR A 92 3.93 -12.02 -3.09
N PHE A 93 5.07 -11.33 -2.96
CA PHE A 93 6.28 -11.64 -3.73
C PHE A 93 7.21 -12.58 -2.96
N GLU A 94 7.83 -13.54 -3.66
CA GLU A 94 8.85 -14.44 -3.08
C GLU A 94 10.22 -13.76 -3.09
N LEU A 95 10.43 -12.83 -2.15
CA LEU A 95 11.62 -11.98 -2.10
C LEU A 95 12.73 -12.66 -1.30
N LYS A 96 13.95 -12.70 -1.84
CA LYS A 96 15.08 -13.41 -1.21
C LYS A 96 15.97 -12.50 -0.36
N ASN A 97 15.95 -11.20 -0.63
CA ASN A 97 16.84 -10.23 0.03
C ASN A 97 16.30 -8.80 -0.03
N MET A 98 16.94 -7.91 0.73
CA MET A 98 16.57 -6.49 0.83
C MET A 98 16.67 -5.73 -0.49
N LEU A 99 17.58 -6.12 -1.38
CA LEU A 99 17.74 -5.45 -2.68
C LEU A 99 16.54 -5.72 -3.58
N GLN A 100 16.08 -6.97 -3.65
CA GLN A 100 14.85 -7.33 -4.36
C GLN A 100 13.62 -6.64 -3.75
N PHE A 101 13.53 -6.61 -2.42
CA PHE A 101 12.45 -5.90 -1.73
C PHE A 101 12.44 -4.41 -2.07
N GLY A 102 13.58 -3.72 -1.93
CA GLY A 102 13.70 -2.31 -2.27
C GLY A 102 13.37 -2.03 -3.74
N PHE A 103 13.84 -2.87 -4.65
CA PHE A 103 13.56 -2.72 -6.08
C PHE A 103 12.05 -2.83 -6.40
N VAL A 104 11.37 -3.84 -5.85
CA VAL A 104 9.92 -4.02 -6.02
C VAL A 104 9.15 -2.85 -5.41
N VAL A 105 9.50 -2.43 -4.20
CA VAL A 105 8.93 -1.26 -3.54
C VAL A 105 9.06 -0.02 -4.43
N CYS A 106 10.25 0.27 -4.96
CA CYS A 106 10.48 1.44 -5.81
C CYS A 106 9.63 1.40 -7.09
N ILE A 107 9.57 0.28 -7.79
CA ILE A 107 8.76 0.15 -9.02
C ILE A 107 7.29 0.36 -8.73
N LEU A 108 6.77 -0.28 -7.68
CA LEU A 108 5.36 -0.17 -7.31
C LEU A 108 5.03 1.25 -6.84
N LEU A 109 5.93 1.92 -6.12
CA LEU A 109 5.77 3.33 -5.73
C LEU A 109 5.73 4.26 -6.95
N VAL A 110 6.55 4.04 -7.98
CA VAL A 110 6.44 4.79 -9.24
C VAL A 110 5.04 4.61 -9.84
N GLY A 111 4.50 3.38 -9.80
CA GLY A 111 3.13 3.10 -10.21
C GLY A 111 2.08 3.84 -9.36
N VAL A 112 2.24 3.84 -8.03
CA VAL A 112 1.37 4.57 -7.10
C VAL A 112 1.33 6.04 -7.44
N GLN A 113 2.50 6.66 -7.62
CA GLN A 113 2.60 8.09 -7.95
C GLN A 113 2.01 8.41 -9.33
N GLY A 114 2.24 7.54 -10.32
CA GLY A 114 1.65 7.69 -11.65
C GLY A 114 0.13 7.66 -11.63
N ILE A 115 -0.46 6.69 -10.92
CA ILE A 115 -1.92 6.58 -10.80
C ILE A 115 -2.50 7.72 -9.97
N ALA A 116 -1.85 8.10 -8.86
CA ALA A 116 -2.27 9.24 -8.04
C ALA A 116 -2.32 10.54 -8.86
N LEU A 117 -1.32 10.77 -9.71
CA LEU A 117 -1.29 11.93 -10.61
C LEU A 117 -2.44 11.89 -11.62
N ILE A 118 -2.71 10.74 -12.25
CA ILE A 118 -3.84 10.58 -13.17
C ILE A 118 -5.17 10.83 -12.45
N ALA A 119 -5.35 10.25 -11.26
CA ALA A 119 -6.55 10.44 -10.44
C ALA A 119 -6.75 11.91 -10.06
N GLY A 120 -5.68 12.60 -9.66
CA GLY A 120 -5.70 14.04 -9.36
C GLY A 120 -6.07 14.90 -10.57
N LEU A 121 -5.57 14.56 -11.77
CA LEU A 121 -5.95 15.25 -13.02
C LEU A 121 -7.44 15.06 -13.35
N ILE A 122 -7.95 13.84 -13.21
CA ILE A 122 -9.37 13.53 -13.44
C ILE A 122 -10.24 14.29 -12.43
N GLU A 123 -9.85 14.29 -11.14
CA GLU A 123 -10.56 15.01 -10.09
C GLU A 123 -10.62 16.53 -10.38
N ALA A 124 -9.50 17.12 -10.78
CA ALA A 124 -9.41 18.54 -11.11
C ALA A 124 -10.29 18.91 -12.32
N ALA A 125 -10.31 18.06 -13.34
CA ALA A 125 -11.16 18.22 -14.52
C ALA A 125 -12.66 18.18 -14.15
N ILE A 126 -13.06 17.23 -13.29
CA ILE A 126 -14.46 17.09 -12.84
C ILE A 126 -14.87 18.27 -11.95
N LYS A 127 -14.01 18.67 -11.01
CA LYS A 127 -14.29 19.77 -10.06
C LYS A 127 -14.07 21.17 -10.67
N LYS A 128 -13.67 21.26 -11.95
CA LYS A 128 -13.33 22.51 -12.66
C LYS A 128 -12.33 23.39 -11.89
N ARG A 129 -11.39 22.78 -11.15
CA ARG A 129 -10.33 23.48 -10.43
C ARG A 129 -9.04 23.40 -11.24
N LYS A 130 -8.23 24.46 -11.23
CA LYS A 130 -6.88 24.37 -11.77
C LYS A 130 -6.02 23.58 -10.79
N LEU A 131 -5.35 22.55 -11.29
CA LEU A 131 -4.32 21.85 -10.54
C LEU A 131 -3.12 22.79 -10.44
N ASP A 132 -2.98 23.44 -9.29
CA ASP A 132 -1.82 24.30 -9.01
C ASP A 132 -0.77 23.51 -8.24
N ARG A 133 0.49 23.97 -8.22
CA ARG A 133 1.62 23.26 -7.56
C ARG A 133 1.43 23.06 -6.04
N HIS A 134 0.42 23.72 -5.47
CA HIS A 134 0.01 23.68 -4.05
C HIS A 134 -1.30 22.92 -3.84
N SER A 135 -1.83 22.25 -4.87
CA SER A 135 -3.03 21.42 -4.73
C SER A 135 -2.62 20.09 -4.11
N ASP A 136 -3.17 19.76 -2.95
CA ASP A 136 -2.99 18.44 -2.34
C ASP A 136 -3.50 17.36 -3.31
N ILE A 137 -2.60 16.50 -3.79
CA ILE A 137 -2.95 15.37 -4.65
C ILE A 137 -3.28 14.18 -3.76
N ALA A 138 -4.38 13.51 -4.06
CA ALA A 138 -4.85 12.31 -3.37
C ALA A 138 -3.90 11.15 -3.73
N VAL A 139 -3.08 10.69 -2.78
CA VAL A 139 -2.11 9.61 -3.02
C VAL A 139 -2.75 8.24 -2.79
N VAL A 140 -3.76 8.15 -1.92
CA VAL A 140 -4.46 6.90 -1.58
C VAL A 140 -5.08 6.18 -2.77
N PRO A 141 -5.70 6.84 -3.76
CA PRO A 141 -6.19 6.16 -4.96
C PRO A 141 -5.08 5.43 -5.72
N GLY A 142 -3.87 6.00 -5.76
CA GLY A 142 -2.70 5.35 -6.33
C GLY A 142 -2.32 4.09 -5.55
N PHE A 143 -2.26 4.18 -4.23
CA PHE A 143 -2.00 3.03 -3.35
C PHE A 143 -3.05 1.94 -3.52
N ALA A 144 -4.33 2.31 -3.50
CA ALA A 144 -5.43 1.36 -3.60
C ALA A 144 -5.38 0.58 -4.91
N MET A 145 -5.19 1.24 -6.05
CA MET A 145 -5.13 0.58 -7.35
C MET A 145 -3.95 -0.38 -7.45
N ILE A 146 -2.75 0.06 -7.06
CA ILE A 146 -1.55 -0.80 -7.10
C ILE A 146 -1.72 -1.99 -6.15
N LEU A 147 -2.21 -1.77 -4.93
CA LEU A 147 -2.39 -2.86 -3.97
C LEU A 147 -3.46 -3.86 -4.40
N ILE A 148 -4.56 -3.40 -5.02
CA ILE A 148 -5.54 -4.30 -5.62
C ILE A 148 -4.88 -5.13 -6.73
N MET A 149 -4.10 -4.53 -7.63
CA MET A 149 -3.40 -5.26 -8.69
C MET A 149 -2.43 -6.31 -8.13
N VAL A 150 -1.64 -5.96 -7.11
CA VAL A 150 -0.72 -6.88 -6.44
C VAL A 150 -1.48 -8.02 -5.75
N ILE A 151 -2.59 -7.70 -5.06
CA ILE A 151 -3.43 -8.71 -4.42
C ILE A 151 -3.97 -9.69 -5.46
N LEU A 152 -4.55 -9.20 -6.55
CA LEU A 152 -5.09 -10.02 -7.64
C LEU A 152 -4.01 -10.87 -8.31
N TYR A 153 -2.81 -10.32 -8.49
CA TYR A 153 -1.65 -11.08 -8.95
C TYR A 153 -1.33 -12.24 -8.01
N GLY A 154 -1.26 -11.99 -6.69
CA GLY A 154 -1.02 -13.06 -5.71
C GLY A 154 -2.13 -14.12 -5.70
N ILE A 155 -3.40 -13.73 -5.85
CA ILE A 155 -4.51 -14.70 -6.01
C ILE A 155 -4.28 -15.56 -7.25
N SER A 156 -3.95 -14.96 -8.39
CA SER A 156 -3.72 -15.71 -9.63
C SER A 156 -2.57 -16.70 -9.51
N ARG A 157 -1.54 -16.36 -8.73
CA ARG A 157 -0.40 -17.25 -8.45
C ARG A 157 -0.82 -18.42 -7.56
N GLU A 158 -1.58 -18.19 -6.49
CA GLU A 158 -2.08 -19.28 -5.65
C GLU A 158 -2.99 -20.24 -6.43
N VAL A 159 -3.86 -19.73 -7.30
CA VAL A 159 -4.75 -20.55 -8.13
C VAL A 159 -3.99 -21.37 -9.18
N SER A 160 -2.90 -20.83 -9.75
CA SER A 160 -2.11 -21.53 -10.77
C SER A 160 -1.23 -22.66 -10.21
N ILE A 161 -1.05 -22.71 -8.88
CA ILE A 161 -0.25 -23.73 -8.18
C ILE A 161 -1.13 -24.93 -7.74
N ILE A 162 -2.47 -24.76 -7.75
CA ILE A 162 -3.47 -25.80 -7.43
C ILE A 162 -3.86 -26.54 -8.71
#